data_AF-A0A970L0G6-F1
#
_entry.id   AF-A0A970L0G6-F1
#
_cell.length_a   1.000
_cell.length_b   1.000
_cell.length_c   1.000
_cell.angle_alpha   90.00
_cell.angle_beta   90.00
_cell.angle_gamma   90.00
#
_symmetry.space_group_name_H-M   'P 1'
#
loop_
_entity.id
_entity.type
_entity.pdbx_description
1 polymer ?
#
loop_
_entity_poly.entity_id
_entity_poly.type
_entity_poly.pdbx_seq_one_letter_code
_entity_poly.pdbx_strand_id
1 'polypeptide(L)'
;MGVGFGSNRRGNSGSRGNDSSRGNNNVSGGRNNRINTNNSGGRAGNSDSRNVNNNRSQVGAGGNANTKKSGRTFPVRTSGNTNRNSGRGVTAYNRAGEDPNVAAIRDELLRAQKERENRTQLMTKRARRETLFARIWAFFFIFILIIIIVTAVILISFRSTNVQDTDDEYIYVYGTGDDESDVVPFDSAMRDGKLYINYSKLARTLDMVVTGDGNVFRFITKDGSEDVKFTVGTRVIHVNGTEWRMSLPSYREGNDIWVPLDFVIDSMIGINVDVDEKERTITITQVTDEAGDVVPVAFKMKEADTLAPITEDESYGEMTEGTDTEQTGIEVPVFEFKSDLSEYEEYMNPADDSEYLIIVNADNSLNENYIPDDLVDVINTRADGRETQKMRLYAAKALEAMFIELFANGYDGKGPSGYPVSVMSAYRSYAKQSSLFNTYVEREMEANPALTRAEVEAIVETYSARPGASEHQTGLCADLHNLSSAARSFAREDVYKWLVENCYKFGFILRYPEDKTEITKITFEPWHYRYVGRKAAYEMYELGMCLEEYVEYRNKNQ
;
A
#
# COMPACT_ATOMS: atom_id res chain seq x y z
N MET A 1 37.14 60.05 36.11
CA MET A 1 38.08 60.22 37.25
C MET A 1 38.02 58.96 38.11
N GLY A 2 39.05 58.68 38.91
CA GLY A 2 39.25 57.35 39.52
C GLY A 2 38.36 57.02 40.72
N VAL A 3 38.10 55.72 40.90
CA VAL A 3 37.60 55.11 42.15
C VAL A 3 38.79 54.82 43.07
N GLY A 4 38.62 54.83 44.39
CA GLY A 4 39.72 54.56 45.33
C GLY A 4 39.27 54.06 46.70
N PHE A 5 40.19 53.37 47.39
CA PHE A 5 40.07 52.75 48.73
C PHE A 5 39.07 51.58 48.82
N GLY A 6 39.40 50.38 49.32
CA GLY A 6 40.71 49.84 49.71
C GLY A 6 41.03 49.95 51.21
N SER A 7 40.95 48.82 51.93
CA SER A 7 41.61 48.59 53.23
C SER A 7 41.88 47.08 53.42
N ASN A 8 42.71 46.69 54.41
CA ASN A 8 43.46 45.43 54.33
C ASN A 8 43.84 44.84 55.71
N ARG A 9 43.77 43.50 55.84
CA ARG A 9 44.46 42.60 56.81
C ARG A 9 44.35 42.82 58.33
N ARG A 10 44.17 41.69 59.04
CA ARG A 10 45.05 41.24 60.15
C ARG A 10 45.12 39.70 60.20
N GLY A 11 46.27 39.13 60.54
CA GLY A 11 46.47 37.69 60.85
C GLY A 11 46.17 37.36 62.32
N ASN A 12 46.54 36.23 62.92
CA ASN A 12 47.46 35.10 62.62
C ASN A 12 47.01 33.94 63.59
N SER A 13 47.26 32.62 63.48
CA SER A 13 48.50 31.85 63.23
C SER A 13 48.31 30.32 63.45
N GLY A 14 49.07 29.46 62.74
CA GLY A 14 49.40 28.06 63.12
C GLY A 14 48.33 26.95 62.94
N SER A 15 48.66 25.66 62.84
CA SER A 15 49.98 24.99 62.62
C SER A 15 49.82 23.51 62.19
N ARG A 16 50.83 22.95 61.48
CA ARG A 16 51.02 21.51 61.11
C ARG A 16 50.01 20.94 60.09
N GLY A 17 50.32 19.91 59.30
CA GLY A 17 51.54 19.09 59.16
C GLY A 17 51.86 18.75 57.69
N ASN A 18 52.87 17.90 57.43
CA ASN A 18 53.47 17.70 56.10
C ASN A 18 53.49 16.22 55.65
N ASP A 19 53.54 16.01 54.32
CA ASP A 19 53.80 14.79 53.51
C ASP A 19 53.90 13.37 54.13
N SER A 20 53.34 12.40 53.41
CA SER A 20 53.88 11.03 53.35
C SER A 20 53.67 10.39 51.97
N SER A 21 54.70 9.74 51.42
CA SER A 21 54.71 9.21 50.04
C SER A 21 55.16 7.74 49.96
N ARG A 22 54.68 7.01 48.95
CA ARG A 22 55.24 5.73 48.40
C ARG A 22 55.22 4.49 49.33
N GLY A 23 55.16 3.29 48.74
CA GLY A 23 55.36 2.02 49.47
C GLY A 23 54.90 0.75 48.73
N ASN A 24 55.66 0.30 47.73
CA ASN A 24 55.32 -0.85 46.86
C ASN A 24 55.67 -2.24 47.46
N ASN A 25 55.10 -3.31 46.88
CA ASN A 25 55.46 -4.74 46.89
C ASN A 25 54.80 -5.71 47.91
N ASN A 26 54.71 -7.05 47.70
CA ASN A 26 54.56 -7.94 46.50
C ASN A 26 54.51 -9.45 46.99
N VAL A 27 54.33 -10.42 46.06
CA VAL A 27 54.83 -11.83 46.03
C VAL A 27 53.90 -13.02 46.42
N SER A 28 53.41 -13.73 45.38
CA SER A 28 53.12 -15.19 45.27
C SER A 28 52.00 -15.84 46.12
N GLY A 29 51.42 -17.01 45.75
CA GLY A 29 51.51 -17.81 44.51
C GLY A 29 51.21 -19.32 44.75
N GLY A 30 50.73 -20.07 43.73
CA GLY A 30 50.47 -21.52 43.87
C GLY A 30 49.86 -22.19 42.62
N ARG A 31 50.18 -23.47 42.37
CA ARG A 31 49.80 -24.24 41.17
C ARG A 31 48.89 -25.45 41.51
N ASN A 32 48.13 -25.90 40.50
CA ASN A 32 47.64 -27.28 40.26
C ASN A 32 46.77 -28.00 41.33
N ASN A 33 45.62 -28.55 40.92
CA ASN A 33 45.49 -30.01 40.72
C ASN A 33 44.29 -30.44 39.84
N ARG A 34 44.24 -31.74 39.46
CA ARG A 34 43.13 -32.42 38.74
C ARG A 34 42.37 -33.40 39.66
N ILE A 35 41.03 -33.39 39.59
CA ILE A 35 40.11 -34.55 39.74
C ILE A 35 38.89 -34.20 38.86
N ASN A 36 38.36 -34.93 37.87
CA ASN A 36 38.47 -36.31 37.36
C ASN A 36 37.60 -37.41 38.01
N THR A 37 36.40 -37.62 37.46
CA THR A 37 35.63 -38.88 37.52
C THR A 37 35.27 -39.34 36.11
N ASN A 38 35.35 -40.66 35.86
CA ASN A 38 35.18 -41.26 34.52
C ASN A 38 33.81 -41.92 34.34
N ASN A 39 33.32 -41.95 33.09
CA ASN A 39 33.01 -43.16 32.30
C ASN A 39 32.53 -42.70 30.90
N SER A 40 33.19 -43.01 29.76
CA SER A 40 33.42 -44.32 29.09
C SER A 40 32.13 -45.00 28.62
N GLY A 41 31.93 -45.39 27.36
CA GLY A 41 32.72 -45.34 26.10
C GLY A 41 31.93 -46.11 25.00
N GLY A 42 32.29 -46.21 23.71
CA GLY A 42 33.38 -45.71 22.86
C GLY A 42 32.89 -45.55 21.39
N ARG A 43 33.66 -44.98 20.43
CA ARG A 43 34.62 -45.68 19.53
C ARG A 43 34.05 -46.98 18.90
N ALA A 44 34.05 -47.23 17.58
CA ALA A 44 34.47 -46.53 16.34
C ALA A 44 33.63 -47.14 15.15
N GLY A 45 33.69 -46.80 13.86
CA GLY A 45 34.45 -45.83 13.05
C GLY A 45 34.78 -46.39 11.64
N ASN A 46 34.93 -45.49 10.65
CA ASN A 46 35.61 -45.64 9.35
C ASN A 46 34.88 -46.17 8.07
N SER A 47 35.25 -45.55 6.93
CA SER A 47 35.38 -46.03 5.52
C SER A 47 34.18 -46.59 4.70
N ASP A 48 33.82 -45.82 3.65
CA ASP A 48 33.78 -46.17 2.22
C ASP A 48 33.35 -47.59 1.73
N SER A 49 32.35 -47.67 0.83
CA SER A 49 32.59 -47.71 -0.65
C SER A 49 31.47 -48.31 -1.55
N ARG A 50 31.34 -47.72 -2.75
CA ARG A 50 30.84 -48.20 -4.07
C ARG A 50 30.21 -49.60 -4.24
N ASN A 51 28.99 -49.65 -4.80
CA ASN A 51 28.62 -50.16 -6.16
C ASN A 51 27.07 -50.26 -6.28
N VAL A 52 26.35 -49.91 -7.37
CA VAL A 52 26.46 -50.17 -8.84
C VAL A 52 25.77 -51.48 -9.30
N ASN A 53 24.96 -51.35 -10.37
CA ASN A 53 24.41 -52.35 -11.32
C ASN A 53 23.02 -53.03 -11.12
N ASN A 54 22.07 -52.51 -11.92
CA ASN A 54 21.39 -53.18 -13.07
C ASN A 54 20.22 -54.18 -12.95
N ASN A 55 19.37 -54.04 -13.99
CA ASN A 55 18.63 -55.04 -14.78
C ASN A 55 17.20 -55.50 -14.42
N ARG A 56 16.26 -54.91 -15.18
CA ARG A 56 15.44 -55.58 -16.23
C ARG A 56 14.60 -56.84 -15.89
N SER A 57 13.28 -56.61 -15.95
CA SER A 57 12.32 -57.24 -16.90
C SER A 57 11.65 -58.59 -16.57
N GLN A 58 10.48 -58.77 -17.22
CA GLN A 58 9.60 -59.95 -17.31
C GLN A 58 8.77 -60.33 -16.05
N VAL A 59 7.65 -61.07 -16.16
CA VAL A 59 6.44 -60.96 -17.03
C VAL A 59 5.41 -62.04 -16.60
N GLY A 60 4.11 -61.71 -16.61
CA GLY A 60 2.98 -62.66 -16.52
C GLY A 60 2.47 -63.03 -15.11
N ALA A 61 1.35 -63.74 -14.92
CA ALA A 61 0.15 -63.94 -15.76
C ALA A 61 -0.94 -64.75 -14.97
N GLY A 62 -2.23 -64.41 -15.13
CA GLY A 62 -3.38 -65.10 -14.45
C GLY A 62 -3.62 -64.64 -13.00
N GLY A 63 -4.82 -64.71 -12.39
CA GLY A 63 -6.14 -65.27 -12.79
C GLY A 63 -6.64 -66.33 -11.78
N ASN A 64 -7.91 -66.44 -11.37
CA ASN A 64 -9.15 -65.70 -11.69
C ASN A 64 -10.30 -66.06 -10.67
N ALA A 65 -11.38 -65.24 -10.66
CA ALA A 65 -12.81 -65.60 -10.45
C ALA A 65 -13.54 -65.48 -9.08
N ASN A 66 -14.82 -65.06 -9.21
CA ASN A 66 -16.00 -65.12 -8.29
C ASN A 66 -16.04 -64.13 -7.09
N THR A 67 -17.18 -63.56 -6.67
CA THR A 67 -18.64 -63.69 -7.01
C THR A 67 -19.30 -62.30 -7.27
N LYS A 68 -20.32 -62.09 -8.14
CA LYS A 68 -21.80 -62.30 -7.97
C LYS A 68 -22.38 -61.68 -6.67
N LYS A 69 -23.54 -60.99 -6.59
CA LYS A 69 -24.83 -60.85 -7.36
C LYS A 69 -25.52 -59.50 -6.96
N SER A 70 -26.74 -59.08 -7.38
CA SER A 70 -27.36 -58.86 -8.72
C SER A 70 -28.86 -58.41 -8.62
N GLY A 71 -29.30 -57.28 -9.22
CA GLY A 71 -30.73 -56.91 -9.40
C GLY A 71 -30.93 -55.85 -10.50
N ARG A 72 -31.52 -56.19 -11.67
CA ARG A 72 -32.96 -56.10 -12.07
C ARG A 72 -33.44 -54.63 -12.27
N THR A 73 -34.01 -54.23 -13.41
CA THR A 73 -35.05 -54.88 -14.27
C THR A 73 -34.80 -54.82 -15.81
N PHE A 74 -35.80 -55.21 -16.63
CA PHE A 74 -35.88 -55.38 -18.12
C PHE A 74 -37.38 -55.30 -18.55
N PRO A 75 -37.81 -55.39 -19.84
CA PRO A 75 -37.16 -55.27 -21.18
C PRO A 75 -37.65 -53.98 -21.93
N VAL A 76 -37.96 -53.77 -23.24
CA VAL A 76 -38.14 -54.47 -24.56
C VAL A 76 -37.76 -53.43 -25.66
N ARG A 77 -36.93 -53.67 -26.71
CA ARG A 77 -37.17 -54.17 -28.10
C ARG A 77 -38.33 -53.51 -28.90
N THR A 78 -38.22 -53.23 -30.22
CA THR A 78 -37.68 -54.06 -31.33
C THR A 78 -36.99 -53.30 -32.50
N SER A 79 -36.15 -54.05 -33.25
CA SER A 79 -35.77 -53.94 -34.69
C SER A 79 -35.33 -52.60 -35.35
N GLY A 80 -34.25 -52.54 -36.14
CA GLY A 80 -33.25 -53.57 -36.45
C GLY A 80 -32.42 -53.34 -37.73
N ASN A 81 -31.37 -54.15 -37.87
CA ASN A 81 -30.63 -54.50 -39.09
C ASN A 81 -29.90 -53.39 -39.89
N THR A 82 -28.56 -53.39 -39.84
CA THR A 82 -27.72 -52.91 -40.96
C THR A 82 -26.79 -54.04 -41.39
N ASN A 83 -26.79 -54.36 -42.68
CA ASN A 83 -25.98 -55.43 -43.25
C ASN A 83 -25.13 -54.85 -44.39
N ARG A 84 -23.80 -54.90 -44.27
CA ARG A 84 -22.87 -54.50 -45.33
C ARG A 84 -22.46 -55.74 -46.11
N ASN A 85 -22.78 -55.78 -47.40
CA ASN A 85 -22.08 -56.68 -48.32
C ASN A 85 -21.91 -56.04 -49.71
N SER A 86 -20.91 -56.48 -50.46
CA SER A 86 -20.46 -55.90 -51.73
C SER A 86 -21.26 -56.37 -52.94
N GLY A 87 -21.38 -55.52 -53.97
CA GLY A 87 -21.89 -55.89 -55.30
C GLY A 87 -20.98 -55.40 -56.42
N ARG A 88 -20.47 -56.32 -57.24
CA ARG A 88 -19.70 -56.03 -58.46
C ARG A 88 -20.63 -55.93 -59.68
N GLY A 89 -20.40 -54.93 -60.52
CA GLY A 89 -20.44 -55.01 -62.00
C GLY A 89 -21.74 -55.37 -62.72
N VAL A 90 -22.08 -54.59 -63.75
CA VAL A 90 -22.90 -55.03 -64.88
C VAL A 90 -22.15 -54.71 -66.17
N THR A 91 -22.11 -55.67 -67.10
CA THR A 91 -21.38 -55.61 -68.36
C THR A 91 -22.10 -54.79 -69.43
N ALA A 92 -21.35 -54.14 -70.32
CA ALA A 92 -21.89 -53.58 -71.55
C ALA A 92 -22.40 -54.71 -72.47
N TYR A 93 -23.51 -54.45 -73.17
CA TYR A 93 -24.03 -55.32 -74.23
C TYR A 93 -23.81 -54.68 -75.62
N ASN A 94 -23.68 -55.52 -76.64
CA ASN A 94 -23.16 -55.11 -77.95
C ASN A 94 -24.09 -54.17 -78.72
N ARG A 95 -23.52 -53.11 -79.30
CA ARG A 95 -24.18 -52.18 -80.23
C ARG A 95 -23.76 -52.51 -81.66
N ALA A 96 -24.59 -53.25 -82.40
CA ALA A 96 -24.37 -53.54 -83.82
C ALA A 96 -25.73 -53.73 -84.54
N GLY A 97 -25.90 -53.12 -85.73
CA GLY A 97 -27.08 -53.33 -86.58
C GLY A 97 -28.28 -52.41 -86.33
N GLU A 98 -28.09 -51.17 -85.87
CA GLU A 98 -29.17 -50.20 -85.66
C GLU A 98 -29.24 -49.19 -86.82
N ASP A 99 -30.44 -48.99 -87.38
CA ASP A 99 -30.70 -48.03 -88.48
C ASP A 99 -30.29 -46.60 -88.08
N PRO A 100 -29.58 -45.83 -88.92
CA PRO A 100 -29.08 -44.51 -88.55
C PRO A 100 -30.17 -43.49 -88.21
N ASN A 101 -31.36 -43.58 -88.81
CA ASN A 101 -32.50 -42.72 -88.44
C ASN A 101 -33.10 -43.14 -87.10
N VAL A 102 -33.20 -44.45 -86.83
CA VAL A 102 -33.69 -44.97 -85.54
C VAL A 102 -32.68 -44.66 -84.42
N ALA A 103 -31.38 -44.75 -84.71
CA ALA A 103 -30.32 -44.35 -83.81
C ALA A 103 -30.38 -42.84 -83.53
N ALA A 104 -30.55 -41.99 -84.54
CA ALA A 104 -30.70 -40.54 -84.38
C ALA A 104 -31.93 -40.18 -83.54
N ILE A 105 -33.10 -40.75 -83.85
CA ILE A 105 -34.35 -40.53 -83.10
C ILE A 105 -34.21 -41.05 -81.66
N ARG A 106 -33.52 -42.17 -81.42
CA ARG A 106 -33.23 -42.65 -80.05
C ARG A 106 -32.29 -41.71 -79.32
N ASP A 107 -31.21 -41.24 -79.95
CA ASP A 107 -30.27 -40.30 -79.35
C ASP A 107 -30.95 -38.95 -79.04
N GLU A 108 -31.88 -38.49 -79.87
CA GLU A 108 -32.71 -37.31 -79.63
C GLU A 108 -33.70 -37.53 -78.48
N LEU A 109 -34.40 -38.69 -78.43
CA LEU A 109 -35.25 -39.06 -77.30
C LEU A 109 -34.48 -39.19 -75.98
N LEU A 110 -33.27 -39.78 -76.01
CA LEU A 110 -32.39 -39.87 -74.85
C LEU A 110 -31.86 -38.49 -74.43
N ARG A 111 -31.55 -37.59 -75.37
CA ARG A 111 -31.21 -36.19 -75.06
C ARG A 111 -32.42 -35.47 -74.45
N ALA A 112 -33.62 -35.63 -75.00
CA ALA A 112 -34.85 -35.02 -74.49
C ALA A 112 -35.26 -35.58 -73.12
N GLN A 113 -35.10 -36.89 -72.87
CA GLN A 113 -35.27 -37.48 -71.54
C GLN A 113 -34.22 -36.93 -70.56
N LYS A 114 -32.94 -36.91 -70.93
CA LYS A 114 -31.86 -36.40 -70.10
C LYS A 114 -31.96 -34.89 -69.84
N GLU A 115 -32.48 -34.11 -70.79
CA GLU A 115 -32.87 -32.71 -70.58
C GLU A 115 -34.03 -32.59 -69.60
N ARG A 116 -35.08 -33.42 -69.72
CA ARG A 116 -36.22 -33.40 -68.79
C ARG A 116 -35.77 -33.81 -67.38
N GLU A 117 -34.96 -34.85 -67.24
CA GLU A 117 -34.33 -35.23 -65.97
C GLU A 117 -33.43 -34.13 -65.42
N ASN A 118 -32.57 -33.52 -66.25
CA ASN A 118 -31.74 -32.40 -65.84
C ASN A 118 -32.56 -31.19 -65.42
N ARG A 119 -33.65 -30.84 -66.12
CA ARG A 119 -34.57 -29.76 -65.74
C ARG A 119 -35.31 -30.10 -64.44
N THR A 120 -35.78 -31.33 -64.25
CA THR A 120 -36.43 -31.77 -63.00
C THR A 120 -35.43 -31.81 -61.83
N GLN A 121 -34.18 -32.21 -62.07
CA GLN A 121 -33.09 -32.07 -61.11
C GLN A 121 -32.72 -30.60 -60.86
N LEU A 122 -32.80 -29.71 -61.85
CA LEU A 122 -32.52 -28.29 -61.68
C LEU A 122 -33.64 -27.59 -60.90
N MET A 123 -34.90 -27.95 -61.16
CA MET A 123 -36.07 -27.46 -60.44
C MET A 123 -36.10 -28.00 -59.01
N THR A 124 -35.80 -29.28 -58.78
CA THR A 124 -35.67 -29.81 -57.41
C THR A 124 -34.40 -29.31 -56.71
N LYS A 125 -33.31 -29.00 -57.42
CA LYS A 125 -32.16 -28.26 -56.85
C LYS A 125 -32.47 -26.79 -56.60
N ARG A 126 -33.37 -26.14 -57.36
CA ARG A 126 -33.88 -24.79 -57.07
C ARG A 126 -34.81 -24.80 -55.87
N ALA A 127 -35.86 -25.62 -55.84
CA ALA A 127 -36.73 -25.76 -54.68
C ALA A 127 -35.98 -26.22 -53.42
N ARG A 128 -34.99 -27.12 -53.54
CA ARG A 128 -34.07 -27.43 -52.43
C ARG A 128 -33.15 -26.26 -52.10
N ARG A 129 -32.65 -25.47 -53.04
CA ARG A 129 -31.90 -24.25 -52.74
C ARG A 129 -32.76 -23.17 -52.12
N GLU A 130 -34.02 -23.00 -52.50
CA GLU A 130 -34.94 -22.00 -51.96
C GLU A 130 -35.39 -22.41 -50.54
N THR A 131 -35.68 -23.69 -50.30
CA THR A 131 -35.95 -24.18 -48.93
C THR A 131 -34.68 -24.29 -48.07
N LEU A 132 -33.50 -24.57 -48.66
CA LEU A 132 -32.22 -24.53 -47.95
C LEU A 132 -31.77 -23.09 -47.69
N PHE A 133 -31.99 -22.15 -48.61
CA PHE A 133 -31.72 -20.72 -48.39
C PHE A 133 -32.73 -20.13 -47.42
N ALA A 134 -34.02 -20.47 -47.48
CA ALA A 134 -34.98 -20.07 -46.45
C ALA A 134 -34.61 -20.65 -45.07
N ARG A 135 -34.09 -21.88 -45.01
CA ARG A 135 -33.55 -22.46 -43.76
C ARG A 135 -32.23 -21.85 -43.34
N ILE A 136 -31.31 -21.56 -44.26
CA ILE A 136 -30.03 -20.89 -43.96
C ILE A 136 -30.29 -19.46 -43.52
N TRP A 137 -31.19 -18.72 -44.16
CA TRP A 137 -31.64 -17.39 -43.72
C TRP A 137 -32.43 -17.46 -42.42
N ALA A 138 -33.25 -18.48 -42.18
CA ALA A 138 -33.86 -18.67 -40.86
C ALA A 138 -32.81 -18.97 -39.80
N PHE A 139 -31.81 -19.82 -40.08
CA PHE A 139 -30.65 -20.03 -39.22
C PHE A 139 -29.76 -18.79 -39.10
N PHE A 140 -29.69 -17.92 -40.11
CA PHE A 140 -28.89 -16.70 -40.12
C PHE A 140 -29.61 -15.56 -39.38
N PHE A 141 -30.94 -15.49 -39.45
CA PHE A 141 -31.78 -14.64 -38.61
C PHE A 141 -31.85 -15.17 -37.18
N ILE A 142 -31.88 -16.48 -36.94
CA ILE A 142 -31.77 -17.06 -35.60
C ILE A 142 -30.34 -16.90 -35.07
N PHE A 143 -29.30 -16.96 -35.90
CA PHE A 143 -27.91 -16.73 -35.50
C PHE A 143 -27.61 -15.24 -35.31
N ILE A 144 -28.20 -14.34 -36.10
CA ILE A 144 -28.18 -12.89 -35.86
C ILE A 144 -29.06 -12.53 -34.67
N LEU A 145 -30.18 -13.20 -34.41
CA LEU A 145 -30.98 -13.01 -33.21
C LEU A 145 -30.26 -13.58 -31.98
N ILE A 146 -29.54 -14.69 -32.10
CA ILE A 146 -28.65 -15.22 -31.06
C ILE A 146 -27.43 -14.32 -30.90
N ILE A 147 -26.87 -13.70 -31.96
CA ILE A 147 -25.83 -12.68 -31.81
C ILE A 147 -26.40 -11.40 -31.22
N ILE A 148 -27.63 -10.99 -31.51
CA ILE A 148 -28.27 -9.81 -30.89
C ILE A 148 -28.66 -10.14 -29.46
N ILE A 149 -29.05 -11.37 -29.12
CA ILE A 149 -29.31 -11.81 -27.74
C ILE A 149 -28.01 -12.05 -26.99
N VAL A 150 -26.94 -12.54 -27.61
CA VAL A 150 -25.61 -12.71 -26.99
C VAL A 150 -24.90 -11.37 -26.89
N THR A 151 -25.06 -10.47 -27.85
CA THR A 151 -24.54 -9.08 -27.76
C THR A 151 -25.43 -8.24 -26.86
N ALA A 152 -26.73 -8.51 -26.72
CA ALA A 152 -27.57 -7.88 -25.70
C ALA A 152 -27.33 -8.50 -24.32
N VAL A 153 -27.01 -9.79 -24.20
CA VAL A 153 -26.57 -10.41 -22.95
C VAL A 153 -25.15 -9.96 -22.61
N ILE A 154 -24.28 -9.71 -23.58
CA ILE A 154 -22.95 -9.10 -23.39
C ILE A 154 -23.07 -7.59 -23.14
N LEU A 155 -24.07 -6.87 -23.64
CA LEU A 155 -24.33 -5.46 -23.31
C LEU A 155 -25.12 -5.29 -22.02
N ILE A 156 -25.94 -6.26 -21.63
CA ILE A 156 -26.52 -6.36 -20.29
C ILE A 156 -25.40 -6.76 -19.32
N SER A 157 -24.54 -7.73 -19.68
CA SER A 157 -23.33 -8.10 -18.92
C SER A 157 -22.13 -7.16 -19.15
N PHE A 158 -22.28 -6.04 -19.85
CA PHE A 158 -21.36 -4.89 -19.78
C PHE A 158 -22.04 -3.68 -19.11
N ARG A 159 -23.38 -3.70 -18.98
CA ARG A 159 -24.13 -2.91 -17.99
C ARG A 159 -24.19 -3.58 -16.60
N SER A 160 -23.74 -4.83 -16.44
CA SER A 160 -23.82 -5.59 -15.19
C SER A 160 -22.63 -6.52 -14.90
N THR A 161 -21.61 -6.57 -15.77
CA THR A 161 -20.25 -7.06 -15.47
C THR A 161 -19.27 -6.32 -16.36
N ASN A 162 -19.13 -5.01 -16.13
CA ASN A 162 -18.07 -4.22 -16.76
C ASN A 162 -16.71 -4.52 -16.08
N VAL A 163 -16.35 -5.82 -16.04
CA VAL A 163 -15.01 -6.28 -15.66
C VAL A 163 -14.09 -5.97 -16.85
N GLN A 164 -13.63 -4.72 -16.88
CA GLN A 164 -12.36 -4.40 -17.52
C GLN A 164 -11.22 -4.87 -16.61
N ASP A 165 -10.00 -4.84 -17.15
CA ASP A 165 -8.76 -5.15 -16.42
C ASP A 165 -8.41 -3.95 -15.51
N THR A 166 -9.21 -3.71 -14.46
CA THR A 166 -8.98 -2.67 -13.45
C THR A 166 -8.90 -3.26 -12.04
N ASP A 167 -7.79 -3.97 -11.78
CA ASP A 167 -7.46 -4.53 -10.46
C ASP A 167 -7.31 -3.46 -9.35
N ASP A 168 -7.30 -2.17 -9.70
CA ASP A 168 -6.98 -1.03 -8.83
C ASP A 168 -8.10 0.04 -8.77
N GLU A 169 -9.39 -0.34 -8.85
CA GLU A 169 -10.53 0.60 -8.74
C GLU A 169 -11.66 0.10 -7.80
N TYR A 170 -12.55 1.03 -7.42
CA TYR A 170 -13.84 0.84 -6.74
C TYR A 170 -14.92 1.69 -7.42
N ILE A 171 -16.18 1.25 -7.38
CA ILE A 171 -17.33 2.00 -7.96
C ILE A 171 -18.21 2.54 -6.82
N TYR A 172 -18.40 3.86 -6.78
CA TYR A 172 -19.27 4.52 -5.80
C TYR A 172 -20.54 5.00 -6.50
N VAL A 173 -21.70 4.51 -6.07
CA VAL A 173 -23.01 4.83 -6.67
C VAL A 173 -23.81 5.68 -5.69
N TYR A 174 -24.16 6.91 -6.06
CA TYR A 174 -24.86 7.86 -5.18
C TYR A 174 -26.34 8.00 -5.61
N GLY A 175 -27.17 7.05 -5.18
CA GLY A 175 -28.58 6.96 -5.58
C GLY A 175 -29.49 7.96 -4.86
N THR A 176 -29.59 9.19 -5.38
CA THR A 176 -30.61 10.18 -4.97
C THR A 176 -31.41 10.79 -6.14
N GLY A 177 -31.08 10.44 -7.39
CA GLY A 177 -31.78 10.90 -8.59
C GLY A 177 -30.81 11.05 -9.76
N ASP A 178 -31.08 10.33 -10.85
CA ASP A 178 -30.11 9.96 -11.90
C ASP A 178 -28.95 9.08 -11.36
N ASP A 179 -28.51 8.10 -12.17
CA ASP A 179 -27.57 7.03 -11.75
C ASP A 179 -26.10 7.52 -11.73
N GLU A 180 -25.79 8.57 -10.96
CA GLU A 180 -24.42 9.09 -10.87
C GLU A 180 -23.51 8.09 -10.13
N SER A 181 -22.52 7.59 -10.86
CA SER A 181 -21.53 6.62 -10.40
C SER A 181 -20.12 7.11 -10.70
N ASP A 182 -19.28 7.14 -9.67
CA ASP A 182 -17.85 7.44 -9.79
C ASP A 182 -17.05 6.15 -9.85
N VAL A 183 -16.04 6.15 -10.73
CA VAL A 183 -14.92 5.21 -10.65
C VAL A 183 -13.84 5.88 -9.82
N VAL A 184 -13.49 5.28 -8.69
CA VAL A 184 -12.53 5.80 -7.71
C VAL A 184 -11.31 4.88 -7.70
N PRO A 185 -10.08 5.40 -7.87
CA PRO A 185 -8.85 4.61 -7.75
C PRO A 185 -8.73 3.95 -6.38
N PHE A 186 -8.13 2.76 -6.32
CA PHE A 186 -7.96 1.99 -5.09
C PHE A 186 -7.27 2.79 -3.99
N ASP A 187 -6.23 3.57 -4.31
CA ASP A 187 -5.46 4.37 -3.33
C ASP A 187 -6.24 5.59 -2.77
N SER A 188 -7.34 5.99 -3.42
CA SER A 188 -8.30 6.96 -2.89
C SER A 188 -9.44 6.27 -2.12
N ALA A 189 -9.90 5.11 -2.62
CA ALA A 189 -10.96 4.31 -2.01
C ALA A 189 -10.51 3.58 -0.73
N MET A 190 -9.23 3.21 -0.60
CA MET A 190 -8.71 2.32 0.42
C MET A 190 -7.42 2.87 1.03
N ARG A 191 -7.43 3.22 2.32
CA ARG A 191 -6.23 3.67 3.08
C ARG A 191 -6.14 2.99 4.43
N ASP A 192 -4.94 2.62 4.85
CA ASP A 192 -4.64 1.84 6.06
C ASP A 192 -5.49 0.56 6.24
N GLY A 193 -5.97 -0.01 5.12
CA GLY A 193 -6.85 -1.19 5.12
C GLY A 193 -8.31 -0.90 5.45
N LYS A 194 -8.76 0.36 5.37
CA LYS A 194 -10.16 0.76 5.44
C LYS A 194 -10.62 1.46 4.17
N LEU A 195 -11.90 1.25 3.86
CA LEU A 195 -12.60 2.06 2.86
C LEU A 195 -12.77 3.50 3.35
N TYR A 196 -12.61 4.43 2.42
CA TYR A 196 -12.91 5.85 2.56
C TYR A 196 -14.09 6.23 1.67
N ILE A 197 -14.57 7.47 1.75
CA ILE A 197 -15.58 8.01 0.85
C ILE A 197 -15.39 9.51 0.68
N ASN A 198 -15.59 10.00 -0.55
CA ASN A 198 -15.59 11.43 -0.85
C ASN A 198 -16.82 12.07 -0.18
N TYR A 199 -16.61 12.57 1.03
CA TYR A 199 -17.66 13.15 1.84
C TYR A 199 -18.11 14.50 1.29
N SER A 200 -17.21 15.28 0.67
CA SER A 200 -17.59 16.51 -0.03
C SER A 200 -18.56 16.25 -1.18
N LYS A 201 -18.41 15.16 -1.94
CA LYS A 201 -19.38 14.77 -2.96
C LYS A 201 -20.66 14.20 -2.36
N LEU A 202 -20.56 13.27 -1.40
CA LEU A 202 -21.74 12.75 -0.70
C LEU A 202 -22.62 13.90 -0.16
N ALA A 203 -22.03 14.86 0.54
CA ALA A 203 -22.72 16.02 1.09
C ALA A 203 -23.46 16.85 0.03
N ARG A 204 -22.85 17.08 -1.16
CA ARG A 204 -23.52 17.75 -2.29
C ARG A 204 -24.72 16.95 -2.79
N THR A 205 -24.58 15.64 -2.94
CA THR A 205 -25.66 14.74 -3.39
C THR A 205 -26.79 14.61 -2.35
N LEU A 206 -26.52 14.95 -1.08
CA LEU A 206 -27.49 15.05 0.01
C LEU A 206 -28.03 16.50 0.21
N ASP A 207 -27.82 17.42 -0.74
CA ASP A 207 -28.22 18.83 -0.67
C ASP A 207 -27.68 19.60 0.57
N MET A 208 -26.56 19.16 1.13
CA MET A 208 -25.92 19.83 2.27
C MET A 208 -25.14 21.08 1.83
N VAL A 209 -25.13 22.10 2.68
CA VAL A 209 -24.35 23.32 2.44
C VAL A 209 -22.90 23.08 2.87
N VAL A 210 -21.98 23.10 1.90
CA VAL A 210 -20.53 22.95 2.11
C VAL A 210 -19.88 24.33 2.31
N THR A 211 -19.14 24.49 3.40
CA THR A 211 -18.35 25.69 3.74
C THR A 211 -17.02 25.30 4.38
N GLY A 212 -16.08 26.24 4.56
CA GLY A 212 -14.77 25.97 5.15
C GLY A 212 -13.62 26.65 4.40
N ASP A 213 -12.41 26.47 4.92
CA ASP A 213 -11.16 27.14 4.47
C ASP A 213 -10.16 26.19 3.80
N GLY A 214 -10.57 24.94 3.55
CA GLY A 214 -9.76 23.92 2.85
C GLY A 214 -8.90 23.06 3.76
N ASN A 215 -8.68 23.45 5.02
CA ASN A 215 -8.19 22.55 6.08
C ASN A 215 -9.34 22.17 7.03
N VAL A 216 -10.27 23.09 7.26
CA VAL A 216 -11.59 22.83 7.84
C VAL A 216 -12.61 22.63 6.73
N PHE A 217 -13.44 21.59 6.85
CA PHE A 217 -14.64 21.39 6.04
C PHE A 217 -15.87 21.33 6.95
N ARG A 218 -16.89 22.13 6.65
CA ARG A 218 -18.10 22.29 7.44
C ARG A 218 -19.33 22.02 6.57
N PHE A 219 -20.14 21.05 6.99
CA PHE A 219 -21.28 20.52 6.26
C PHE A 219 -22.55 20.70 7.07
N ILE A 220 -23.45 21.56 6.60
CA ILE A 220 -24.72 21.85 7.26
C ILE A 220 -25.84 21.13 6.51
N THR A 221 -26.70 20.40 7.21
CA THR A 221 -27.85 19.70 6.58
C THR A 221 -28.80 20.67 5.87
N LYS A 222 -29.57 20.17 4.90
CA LYS A 222 -30.50 20.95 4.06
C LYS A 222 -31.54 21.76 4.85
N ASP A 223 -31.90 21.30 6.04
CA ASP A 223 -32.83 21.93 6.98
C ASP A 223 -32.13 22.82 8.03
N GLY A 224 -30.80 22.78 8.11
CA GLY A 224 -29.99 23.52 9.08
C GLY A 224 -29.98 22.94 10.49
N SER A 225 -30.37 21.68 10.69
CA SER A 225 -30.46 21.05 12.02
C SER A 225 -29.15 20.45 12.53
N GLU A 226 -28.27 19.95 11.64
CA GLU A 226 -26.97 19.39 11.99
C GLU A 226 -25.83 20.13 11.28
N ASP A 227 -24.83 20.54 12.04
CA ASP A 227 -23.60 21.19 11.59
C ASP A 227 -22.39 20.29 11.86
N VAL A 228 -21.76 19.78 10.79
CA VAL A 228 -20.67 18.79 10.88
C VAL A 228 -19.35 19.41 10.41
N LYS A 229 -18.43 19.64 11.34
CA LYS A 229 -17.07 20.17 11.09
C LYS A 229 -16.05 19.03 11.15
N PHE A 230 -15.32 18.82 10.07
CA PHE A 230 -14.10 18.01 10.01
C PHE A 230 -12.87 18.91 9.91
N THR A 231 -11.75 18.45 10.45
CA THR A 231 -10.43 19.04 10.19
C THR A 231 -9.56 18.00 9.48
N VAL A 232 -9.08 18.33 8.28
CA VAL A 232 -8.23 17.46 7.44
C VAL A 232 -7.00 17.00 8.22
N GLY A 233 -6.57 15.76 8.02
CA GLY A 233 -5.45 15.15 8.74
C GLY A 233 -5.78 14.69 10.15
N THR A 234 -6.94 15.10 10.70
CA THR A 234 -7.36 14.72 12.06
C THR A 234 -8.40 13.60 12.05
N ARG A 235 -8.47 12.89 13.18
CA ARG A 235 -9.57 11.98 13.53
C ARG A 235 -10.78 12.72 14.13
N VAL A 236 -10.66 14.01 14.38
CA VAL A 236 -11.58 14.79 15.20
C VAL A 236 -12.67 15.41 14.32
N ILE A 237 -13.91 15.21 14.73
CA ILE A 237 -15.11 15.72 14.06
C ILE A 237 -15.99 16.37 15.12
N HIS A 238 -16.53 17.54 14.84
CA HIS A 238 -17.54 18.16 15.68
C HIS A 238 -18.91 18.05 15.00
N VAL A 239 -19.90 17.51 15.69
CA VAL A 239 -21.31 17.47 15.25
C VAL A 239 -22.12 18.33 16.19
N ASN A 240 -22.73 19.40 15.67
CA ASN A 240 -23.43 20.43 16.46
C ASN A 240 -22.58 20.92 17.65
N GLY A 241 -21.28 21.11 17.41
CA GLY A 241 -20.28 21.54 18.41
C GLY A 241 -19.81 20.47 19.40
N THR A 242 -20.37 19.26 19.38
CA THR A 242 -19.94 18.13 20.22
C THR A 242 -18.79 17.37 19.54
N GLU A 243 -17.67 17.15 20.24
CA GLU A 243 -16.55 16.35 19.71
C GLU A 243 -16.90 14.86 19.61
N TRP A 244 -16.49 14.25 18.50
CA TRP A 244 -16.50 12.81 18.23
C TRP A 244 -15.19 12.41 17.53
N ARG A 245 -14.87 11.11 17.52
CA ARG A 245 -13.65 10.60 16.87
C ARG A 245 -13.96 9.56 15.80
N MET A 246 -13.38 9.77 14.62
CA MET A 246 -13.41 8.82 13.50
C MET A 246 -12.45 7.65 13.75
N SER A 247 -12.70 6.57 13.03
CA SER A 247 -11.97 5.31 13.14
C SER A 247 -10.53 5.37 12.61
N LEU A 248 -10.25 6.35 11.73
CA LEU A 248 -8.97 6.80 11.18
C LEU A 248 -9.06 8.31 10.86
N PRO A 249 -7.96 9.01 10.53
CA PRO A 249 -8.02 10.42 10.13
C PRO A 249 -8.77 10.65 8.81
N SER A 250 -9.36 11.83 8.65
CA SER A 250 -9.79 12.33 7.33
C SER A 250 -8.59 12.81 6.51
N TYR A 251 -8.69 12.76 5.18
CA TYR A 251 -7.69 13.35 4.28
C TYR A 251 -8.35 14.20 3.18
N ARG A 252 -7.57 14.95 2.42
CA ARG A 252 -8.06 15.82 1.34
C ARG A 252 -7.50 15.38 -0.01
N GLU A 253 -8.34 15.41 -1.05
CA GLU A 253 -7.94 15.22 -2.44
C GLU A 253 -8.53 16.36 -3.29
N GLY A 254 -7.67 17.18 -3.90
CA GLY A 254 -8.09 18.39 -4.62
C GLY A 254 -8.86 19.38 -3.72
N ASN A 255 -10.17 19.49 -3.93
CA ASN A 255 -11.08 20.34 -3.12
C ASN A 255 -12.08 19.53 -2.29
N ASP A 256 -11.89 18.21 -2.20
CA ASP A 256 -12.81 17.30 -1.54
C ASP A 256 -12.16 16.64 -0.32
N ILE A 257 -12.92 16.52 0.77
CA ILE A 257 -12.51 15.77 1.96
C ILE A 257 -13.01 14.33 1.87
N TRP A 258 -12.13 13.41 2.22
CA TRP A 258 -12.37 11.99 2.29
C TRP A 258 -12.33 11.53 3.74
N VAL A 259 -13.34 10.77 4.15
CA VAL A 259 -13.50 10.27 5.52
C VAL A 259 -13.62 8.75 5.50
N PRO A 260 -13.32 8.04 6.61
CA PRO A 260 -13.54 6.59 6.68
C PRO A 260 -15.00 6.23 6.40
N LEU A 261 -15.24 5.22 5.56
CA LEU A 261 -16.58 4.77 5.21
C LEU A 261 -17.34 4.20 6.42
N ASP A 262 -16.62 3.60 7.38
CA ASP A 262 -17.22 3.09 8.61
C ASP A 262 -17.78 4.19 9.52
N PHE A 263 -17.17 5.39 9.53
CA PHE A 263 -17.76 6.57 10.15
C PHE A 263 -19.11 6.93 9.50
N VAL A 264 -19.22 6.89 8.17
CA VAL A 264 -20.49 7.18 7.47
C VAL A 264 -21.55 6.12 7.80
N ILE A 265 -21.18 4.84 7.76
CA ILE A 265 -22.06 3.70 8.09
C ILE A 265 -22.59 3.78 9.53
N ASP A 266 -21.72 4.11 10.51
CA ASP A 266 -22.09 4.09 11.92
C ASP A 266 -22.71 5.38 12.44
N SER A 267 -22.62 6.49 11.69
CA SER A 267 -23.11 7.82 12.14
C SER A 267 -24.33 8.35 11.39
N MET A 268 -24.50 8.05 10.10
CA MET A 268 -25.49 8.75 9.28
C MET A 268 -26.85 8.03 9.25
N ILE A 269 -27.88 8.71 9.74
CA ILE A 269 -29.29 8.37 9.56
C ILE A 269 -29.79 9.04 8.28
N GLY A 270 -30.78 8.43 7.61
CA GLY A 270 -31.37 8.94 6.38
C GLY A 270 -30.69 8.44 5.10
N ILE A 271 -29.61 7.66 5.23
CA ILE A 271 -28.99 6.91 4.13
C ILE A 271 -28.86 5.41 4.47
N ASN A 272 -28.87 4.57 3.44
CA ASN A 272 -28.31 3.21 3.48
C ASN A 272 -26.99 3.20 2.72
N VAL A 273 -26.02 2.45 3.22
CA VAL A 273 -24.76 2.14 2.52
C VAL A 273 -24.69 0.62 2.37
N ASP A 274 -24.66 0.14 1.13
CA ASP A 274 -24.43 -1.26 0.77
C ASP A 274 -23.02 -1.41 0.17
N VAL A 275 -22.30 -2.48 0.52
CA VAL A 275 -20.90 -2.70 0.13
C VAL A 275 -20.73 -4.12 -0.40
N ASP A 276 -20.67 -4.25 -1.72
CA ASP A 276 -20.27 -5.50 -2.36
C ASP A 276 -18.74 -5.54 -2.45
N GLU A 277 -18.10 -6.21 -1.50
CA GLU A 277 -16.63 -6.42 -1.48
C GLU A 277 -16.11 -7.19 -2.71
N LYS A 278 -16.96 -7.98 -3.37
CA LYS A 278 -16.58 -8.86 -4.49
C LYS A 278 -16.69 -8.15 -5.83
N GLU A 279 -17.71 -7.31 -6.02
CA GLU A 279 -17.87 -6.43 -7.19
C GLU A 279 -17.31 -5.02 -6.93
N ARG A 280 -16.60 -4.81 -5.81
CA ARG A 280 -16.01 -3.54 -5.35
C ARG A 280 -16.93 -2.33 -5.50
N THR A 281 -18.21 -2.51 -5.20
CA THR A 281 -19.25 -1.49 -5.42
C THR A 281 -19.81 -1.03 -4.08
N ILE A 282 -19.79 0.28 -3.86
CA ILE A 282 -20.32 0.95 -2.66
C ILE A 282 -21.53 1.77 -3.10
N THR A 283 -22.72 1.35 -2.70
CA THR A 283 -23.99 1.99 -3.09
C THR A 283 -24.56 2.76 -1.91
N ILE A 284 -24.63 4.08 -2.03
CA ILE A 284 -25.24 4.97 -1.05
C ILE A 284 -26.60 5.40 -1.58
N THR A 285 -27.67 5.24 -0.79
CA THR A 285 -29.04 5.64 -1.16
C THR A 285 -29.71 6.38 -0.03
N GLN A 286 -30.55 7.39 -0.34
CA GLN A 286 -31.41 8.00 0.65
C GLN A 286 -32.52 7.02 1.09
N VAL A 287 -32.83 7.00 2.39
CA VAL A 287 -33.93 6.21 2.96
C VAL A 287 -35.25 6.93 2.70
N THR A 288 -36.26 6.20 2.24
CA THR A 288 -37.66 6.67 2.20
C THR A 288 -38.50 5.99 3.27
N ASP A 289 -39.51 6.68 3.78
CA ASP A 289 -40.46 6.12 4.75
C ASP A 289 -41.58 5.28 4.10
N GLU A 290 -42.57 4.85 4.89
CA GLU A 290 -43.72 4.06 4.39
C GLU A 290 -44.68 4.86 3.49
N ALA A 291 -44.62 6.20 3.48
CA ALA A 291 -45.36 7.05 2.55
C ALA A 291 -44.59 7.27 1.22
N GLY A 292 -43.28 7.02 1.23
CA GLY A 292 -42.36 7.28 0.12
C GLY A 292 -41.68 8.65 0.19
N ASP A 293 -41.82 9.37 1.31
CA ASP A 293 -41.12 10.63 1.56
C ASP A 293 -39.67 10.36 2.01
N VAL A 294 -38.74 11.22 1.61
CA VAL A 294 -37.31 11.09 1.98
C VAL A 294 -37.13 11.37 3.47
N VAL A 295 -36.50 10.44 4.17
CA VAL A 295 -36.10 10.60 5.58
C VAL A 295 -34.95 11.62 5.65
N PRO A 296 -35.07 12.70 6.45
CA PRO A 296 -34.00 13.68 6.61
C PRO A 296 -32.68 13.05 7.06
N VAL A 297 -31.59 13.51 6.47
CA VAL A 297 -30.24 13.12 6.88
C VAL A 297 -29.91 13.73 8.23
N ALA A 298 -29.45 12.91 9.18
CA ALA A 298 -29.10 13.33 10.54
C ALA A 298 -27.95 12.48 11.08
N PHE A 299 -27.29 12.94 12.15
CA PHE A 299 -26.14 12.26 12.75
C PHE A 299 -26.50 11.64 14.09
N LYS A 300 -26.10 10.38 14.31
CA LYS A 300 -26.31 9.65 15.56
C LYS A 300 -25.16 8.69 15.83
N MET A 301 -24.20 9.16 16.61
CA MET A 301 -23.07 8.36 17.08
C MET A 301 -23.50 7.36 18.18
N LYS A 302 -22.64 6.37 18.45
CA LYS A 302 -22.80 5.42 19.54
C LYS A 302 -22.09 5.97 20.79
N GLU A 303 -22.75 5.93 21.96
CA GLU A 303 -22.16 6.38 23.23
C GLU A 303 -20.88 5.60 23.60
N ALA A 304 -20.68 4.38 23.08
CA ALA A 304 -19.51 3.55 23.38
C ALA A 304 -18.18 4.13 22.89
N ASP A 305 -18.19 4.98 21.86
CA ASP A 305 -16.98 5.57 21.26
C ASP A 305 -16.60 6.92 21.91
N THR A 306 -17.31 7.34 22.97
CA THR A 306 -17.10 8.63 23.66
C THR A 306 -16.01 8.63 24.75
N LEU A 307 -15.48 7.46 25.13
CA LEU A 307 -14.65 7.33 26.34
C LEU A 307 -13.40 6.44 26.16
N ALA A 308 -12.51 6.88 25.27
CA ALA A 308 -11.08 6.82 25.58
C ALA A 308 -10.73 8.10 26.37
N PRO A 309 -10.11 8.04 27.55
CA PRO A 309 -9.82 9.23 28.33
C PRO A 309 -8.75 10.09 27.65
N ILE A 310 -9.04 11.38 27.50
CA ILE A 310 -8.04 12.39 27.13
C ILE A 310 -6.98 12.42 28.24
N THR A 311 -5.76 12.03 27.93
CA THR A 311 -4.58 12.49 28.68
C THR A 311 -4.30 13.93 28.29
N GLU A 312 -3.94 14.79 29.25
CA GLU A 312 -4.17 16.25 29.23
C GLU A 312 -3.38 17.10 28.19
N ASP A 313 -2.78 16.47 27.17
CA ASP A 313 -1.86 17.05 26.16
C ASP A 313 -2.50 17.23 24.74
N GLU A 314 -3.83 17.12 24.59
CA GLU A 314 -4.56 17.30 23.31
C GLU A 314 -5.41 18.60 23.24
N SER A 315 -5.04 19.65 23.98
CA SER A 315 -5.74 20.94 23.91
C SER A 315 -5.23 21.81 22.75
N TYR A 316 -5.87 21.67 21.58
CA TYR A 316 -5.60 22.56 20.44
C TYR A 316 -6.48 23.80 20.40
N GLY A 317 -5.85 24.93 20.05
CA GLY A 317 -6.39 26.27 20.23
C GLY A 317 -7.47 26.70 19.23
N GLU A 318 -8.24 27.69 19.66
CA GLU A 318 -9.22 28.42 18.87
C GLU A 318 -8.53 29.29 17.79
N MET A 319 -8.55 28.83 16.53
CA MET A 319 -8.20 29.67 15.37
C MET A 319 -9.40 30.55 15.00
N THR A 320 -9.30 31.85 15.31
CA THR A 320 -10.35 32.84 15.08
C THR A 320 -10.34 33.38 13.65
N GLU A 321 -11.52 33.61 13.05
CA GLU A 321 -11.63 34.41 11.82
C GLU A 321 -11.21 35.86 12.11
N GLY A 322 -10.19 36.38 11.40
CA GLY A 322 -9.57 37.68 11.72
C GLY A 322 -8.84 38.35 10.55
N THR A 323 -9.61 39.01 9.68
CA THR A 323 -9.25 40.09 8.72
C THR A 323 -7.79 40.59 8.64
N ASP A 324 -7.23 40.62 7.41
CA ASP A 324 -6.13 41.49 6.93
C ASP A 324 -5.31 42.25 8.01
N THR A 325 -4.38 41.59 8.68
CA THR A 325 -3.32 42.25 9.48
C THR A 325 -2.00 41.48 9.48
N GLU A 326 -0.95 42.10 10.02
CA GLU A 326 0.46 41.72 9.80
C GLU A 326 0.88 40.40 10.46
N GLN A 327 1.50 39.54 9.65
CA GLN A 327 2.53 38.53 9.96
C GLN A 327 2.82 38.25 11.46
N THR A 328 2.28 37.15 11.98
CA THR A 328 2.79 36.48 13.19
C THR A 328 3.08 35.01 12.87
N GLY A 329 4.16 34.47 13.43
CA GLY A 329 4.57 33.09 13.20
C GLY A 329 3.81 32.10 14.10
N ILE A 330 3.77 30.83 13.70
CA ILE A 330 3.23 29.74 14.51
C ILE A 330 4.01 29.67 15.83
N GLU A 331 3.29 29.72 16.95
CA GLU A 331 3.89 29.54 18.28
C GLU A 331 4.03 28.04 18.58
N VAL A 332 5.24 27.60 18.94
CA VAL A 332 5.51 26.20 19.28
C VAL A 332 5.03 25.95 20.71
N PRO A 333 4.09 25.03 20.95
CA PRO A 333 3.58 24.76 22.29
C PRO A 333 4.65 24.08 23.16
N VAL A 334 4.46 24.16 24.47
CA VAL A 334 5.19 23.33 25.42
C VAL A 334 4.56 21.93 25.38
N PHE A 335 5.34 20.93 24.97
CA PHE A 335 4.91 19.54 24.99
C PHE A 335 5.14 18.92 26.38
N GLU A 336 4.15 18.21 26.91
CA GLU A 336 4.37 17.37 28.09
C GLU A 336 4.98 16.01 27.71
N PHE A 337 5.84 15.49 28.60
CA PHE A 337 6.53 14.21 28.43
C PHE A 337 6.45 13.41 29.74
N LYS A 338 6.33 12.09 29.66
CA LYS A 338 6.38 11.19 30.83
C LYS A 338 7.78 11.10 31.43
N SER A 339 8.79 11.45 30.65
CA SER A 339 10.22 11.46 30.99
C SER A 339 10.71 12.87 31.28
N ASP A 340 11.66 13.02 32.21
CA ASP A 340 12.43 14.25 32.31
C ASP A 340 13.41 14.33 31.12
N LEU A 341 13.09 15.18 30.15
CA LEU A 341 13.89 15.45 28.96
C LEU A 341 14.57 16.83 29.01
N SER A 342 14.64 17.47 30.17
CA SER A 342 15.18 18.84 30.30
C SER A 342 16.64 18.97 29.84
N GLU A 343 17.46 17.93 30.04
CA GLU A 343 18.84 17.85 29.51
C GLU A 343 18.92 17.71 27.98
N TYR A 344 17.81 17.42 27.31
CA TYR A 344 17.73 17.24 25.85
C TYR A 344 17.11 18.43 25.11
N GLU A 345 16.56 19.41 25.83
CA GLU A 345 15.79 20.52 25.24
C GLU A 345 16.59 21.34 24.21
N GLU A 346 17.86 21.63 24.49
CA GLU A 346 18.72 22.36 23.53
C GLU A 346 18.93 21.61 22.20
N TYR A 347 18.87 20.27 22.23
CA TYR A 347 19.04 19.42 21.04
C TYR A 347 17.72 19.15 20.33
N MET A 348 16.59 19.10 21.05
CA MET A 348 15.27 19.01 20.42
C MET A 348 14.91 20.34 19.75
N ASN A 349 15.16 21.47 20.41
CA ASN A 349 14.70 22.79 20.02
C ASN A 349 15.86 23.80 19.92
N PRO A 350 16.73 23.68 18.89
CA PRO A 350 17.90 24.54 18.75
C PRO A 350 17.51 26.00 18.48
N ALA A 351 18.27 26.93 19.05
CA ALA A 351 18.02 28.38 18.92
C ALA A 351 18.28 28.94 17.50
N ASP A 352 19.03 28.21 16.68
CA ASP A 352 19.15 28.40 15.23
C ASP A 352 18.98 27.02 14.57
N ASP A 353 18.01 26.91 13.68
CA ASP A 353 17.63 25.69 12.97
C ASP A 353 18.06 25.71 11.49
N SER A 354 18.67 26.80 11.02
CA SER A 354 18.94 27.04 9.60
C SER A 354 19.85 25.99 8.96
N GLU A 355 20.84 25.47 9.69
CA GLU A 355 21.70 24.38 9.21
C GLU A 355 21.02 23.01 9.15
N TYR A 356 19.89 22.85 9.86
CA TYR A 356 19.09 21.61 9.85
C TYR A 356 18.00 21.61 8.77
N LEU A 357 17.80 22.74 8.09
CA LEU A 357 16.87 22.90 6.97
C LEU A 357 17.52 22.74 5.58
N ILE A 358 18.74 22.21 5.52
CA ILE A 358 19.40 21.92 4.24
C ILE A 358 18.58 20.91 3.40
N ILE A 359 18.16 21.35 2.21
CA ILE A 359 17.57 20.47 1.19
C ILE A 359 18.68 19.62 0.59
N VAL A 360 18.52 18.30 0.64
CA VAL A 360 19.38 17.34 -0.04
C VAL A 360 18.49 16.35 -0.78
N ASN A 361 18.47 16.46 -2.11
CA ASN A 361 17.65 15.67 -3.02
C ASN A 361 18.30 15.68 -4.42
N ALA A 362 17.59 15.21 -5.46
CA ALA A 362 18.14 15.07 -6.81
C ALA A 362 18.72 16.39 -7.37
N ASP A 363 18.01 17.51 -7.20
CA ASP A 363 18.45 18.84 -7.66
C ASP A 363 19.50 19.48 -6.73
N ASN A 364 19.53 19.08 -5.46
CA ASN A 364 20.37 19.68 -4.41
C ASN A 364 21.37 18.65 -3.86
N SER A 365 22.43 18.37 -4.62
CA SER A 365 23.46 17.39 -4.24
C SER A 365 24.59 17.98 -3.39
N LEU A 366 24.94 17.30 -2.30
CA LEU A 366 26.14 17.54 -1.49
C LEU A 366 27.43 17.24 -2.26
N ASN A 367 28.52 17.89 -1.87
CA ASN A 367 29.87 17.59 -2.39
C ASN A 367 30.29 16.15 -2.03
N GLU A 368 31.07 15.49 -2.89
CA GLU A 368 31.58 14.14 -2.67
C GLU A 368 32.43 13.99 -1.38
N ASN A 369 33.07 15.08 -0.95
CA ASN A 369 33.91 15.16 0.25
C ASN A 369 33.14 15.69 1.48
N TYR A 370 31.81 15.88 1.40
CA TYR A 370 31.01 16.34 2.53
C TYR A 370 30.93 15.26 3.63
N ILE A 371 31.40 15.62 4.82
CA ILE A 371 31.33 14.84 6.05
C ILE A 371 31.06 15.84 7.19
N PRO A 372 29.98 15.70 7.98
CA PRO A 372 29.79 16.52 9.17
C PRO A 372 30.91 16.28 10.20
N ASP A 373 31.37 17.33 10.85
CA ASP A 373 32.45 17.30 11.85
C ASP A 373 31.97 16.94 13.27
N ASP A 374 30.65 16.89 13.49
CA ASP A 374 29.96 16.62 14.76
C ASP A 374 29.30 15.23 14.84
N LEU A 375 29.73 14.26 14.02
CA LEU A 375 29.17 12.90 13.98
C LEU A 375 29.46 12.08 15.26
N VAL A 376 28.42 11.85 16.07
CA VAL A 376 28.45 11.02 17.29
C VAL A 376 27.76 9.67 17.07
N ASP A 377 28.04 8.71 17.96
CA ASP A 377 27.39 7.39 17.97
C ASP A 377 25.93 7.49 18.46
N VAL A 378 25.02 6.74 17.83
CA VAL A 378 23.58 6.77 18.11
C VAL A 378 23.14 5.54 18.89
N ILE A 379 22.39 5.76 19.98
CA ILE A 379 21.80 4.68 20.79
C ILE A 379 20.77 3.86 20.00
N ASN A 380 20.40 2.69 20.52
CA ASN A 380 19.43 1.78 19.89
C ASN A 380 19.76 1.41 18.42
N THR A 381 21.03 1.49 18.02
CA THR A 381 21.49 0.84 16.78
C THR A 381 21.17 -0.66 16.85
N ARG A 382 20.65 -1.20 15.74
CA ARG A 382 20.35 -2.63 15.52
C ARG A 382 21.32 -3.60 16.22
N ALA A 383 20.78 -4.61 16.90
CA ALA A 383 21.55 -5.55 17.71
C ALA A 383 22.16 -6.73 16.91
N ASP A 384 22.59 -6.50 15.66
CA ASP A 384 23.04 -7.56 14.74
C ASP A 384 24.57 -7.72 14.60
N GLY A 385 25.33 -6.96 15.39
CA GLY A 385 26.80 -7.02 15.42
C GLY A 385 27.51 -6.18 14.34
N ARG A 386 26.77 -5.41 13.53
CA ARG A 386 27.34 -4.34 12.70
C ARG A 386 27.75 -3.12 13.54
N GLU A 387 28.54 -2.22 12.95
CA GLU A 387 29.00 -0.99 13.59
C GLU A 387 27.84 -0.07 14.01
N THR A 388 28.02 0.61 15.15
CA THR A 388 27.10 1.65 15.65
C THR A 388 26.82 2.69 14.57
N GLN A 389 25.56 3.09 14.38
CA GLN A 389 25.23 4.14 13.43
C GLN A 389 25.60 5.51 14.02
N LYS A 390 25.83 6.50 13.15
CA LYS A 390 26.23 7.86 13.52
C LYS A 390 25.26 8.90 12.99
N MET A 391 25.07 9.98 13.74
CA MET A 391 24.31 11.17 13.33
C MET A 391 25.03 12.42 13.85
N ARG A 392 24.68 13.60 13.31
CA ARG A 392 25.11 14.89 13.86
C ARG A 392 24.64 15.03 15.30
N LEU A 393 25.42 15.69 16.16
CA LEU A 393 25.21 15.73 17.61
C LEU A 393 23.76 16.06 18.03
N TYR A 394 23.17 17.10 17.44
CA TYR A 394 21.82 17.54 17.77
C TYR A 394 20.76 16.50 17.37
N ALA A 395 20.82 15.99 16.15
CA ALA A 395 19.92 14.94 15.68
C ALA A 395 20.08 13.63 16.48
N ALA A 396 21.30 13.26 16.86
CA ALA A 396 21.57 12.09 17.71
C ALA A 396 20.95 12.23 19.12
N LYS A 397 21.08 13.41 19.74
CA LYS A 397 20.55 13.70 21.08
C LYS A 397 19.02 13.85 21.09
N ALA A 398 18.46 14.50 20.09
CA ALA A 398 17.02 14.54 19.89
C ALA A 398 16.41 13.14 19.69
N LEU A 399 17.09 12.25 18.97
CA LEU A 399 16.67 10.86 18.77
C LEU A 399 16.78 10.03 20.06
N GLU A 400 17.80 10.29 20.89
CA GLU A 400 17.90 9.70 22.23
C GLU A 400 16.73 10.10 23.13
N ALA A 401 16.35 11.39 23.12
CA ALA A 401 15.15 11.89 23.83
C ALA A 401 13.86 11.22 23.32
N MET A 402 13.69 11.11 22.00
CA MET A 402 12.54 10.43 21.39
C MET A 402 12.45 8.96 21.80
N PHE A 403 13.57 8.25 21.90
CA PHE A 403 13.58 6.86 22.37
C PHE A 403 13.30 6.70 23.87
N ILE A 404 13.78 7.64 24.71
CA ILE A 404 13.48 7.64 26.15
C ILE A 404 11.96 7.76 26.35
N GLU A 405 11.32 8.71 25.67
CA GLU A 405 9.88 8.91 25.81
C GLU A 405 9.05 7.81 25.13
N LEU A 406 9.50 7.27 23.99
CA LEU A 406 8.89 6.09 23.37
C LEU A 406 8.81 4.92 24.36
N PHE A 407 9.89 4.67 25.12
CA PHE A 407 9.93 3.60 26.12
C PHE A 407 9.07 3.93 27.35
N ALA A 408 9.04 5.20 27.80
CA ALA A 408 8.12 5.65 28.85
C ALA A 408 6.64 5.55 28.46
N ASN A 409 6.33 5.55 27.16
CA ASN A 409 5.00 5.30 26.61
C ASN A 409 4.65 3.80 26.49
N GLY A 410 5.51 2.88 26.96
CA GLY A 410 5.23 1.45 27.05
C GLY A 410 5.64 0.62 25.84
N TYR A 411 6.30 1.23 24.84
CA TYR A 411 6.88 0.51 23.71
C TYR A 411 8.23 -0.10 24.12
N ASP A 412 8.23 -1.17 24.93
CA ASP A 412 9.45 -1.85 25.43
C ASP A 412 9.75 -3.20 24.75
N GLY A 413 8.77 -3.76 24.02
CA GLY A 413 8.85 -5.05 23.33
C GLY A 413 9.85 -5.06 22.17
N LYS A 414 10.84 -5.96 22.21
CA LYS A 414 11.91 -6.04 21.20
C LYS A 414 11.48 -6.74 19.92
N GLY A 415 11.55 -6.04 18.79
CA GLY A 415 11.40 -6.63 17.46
C GLY A 415 12.66 -7.38 16.98
N PRO A 416 12.63 -8.01 15.79
CA PRO A 416 13.78 -8.69 15.18
C PRO A 416 15.06 -7.84 15.06
N SER A 417 14.96 -6.51 15.01
CA SER A 417 16.12 -5.61 15.00
C SER A 417 16.81 -5.44 16.37
N GLY A 418 16.20 -5.91 17.46
CA GLY A 418 16.77 -5.96 18.82
C GLY A 418 16.20 -4.94 19.81
N TYR A 419 15.40 -3.99 19.32
CA TYR A 419 14.75 -2.91 20.07
C TYR A 419 13.28 -2.74 19.62
N PRO A 420 12.46 -1.96 20.34
CA PRO A 420 11.08 -1.64 19.95
C PRO A 420 11.00 -0.85 18.64
N VAL A 421 11.96 0.04 18.43
CA VAL A 421 12.44 0.53 17.13
C VAL A 421 13.96 0.55 17.22
N SER A 422 14.65 0.15 16.15
CA SER A 422 16.11 0.27 16.05
C SER A 422 16.51 1.31 15.03
N VAL A 423 17.66 1.95 15.23
CA VAL A 423 18.37 2.69 14.19
C VAL A 423 19.02 1.68 13.26
N MET A 424 18.46 1.56 12.05
CA MET A 424 18.83 0.57 11.05
C MET A 424 19.82 1.13 10.02
N SER A 425 19.80 2.42 9.74
CA SER A 425 20.87 3.12 9.04
C SER A 425 20.76 4.62 9.34
N ALA A 426 21.88 5.32 9.46
CA ALA A 426 21.89 6.77 9.65
C ALA A 426 22.95 7.39 8.74
N TYR A 427 24.03 7.99 9.26
CA TYR A 427 25.09 8.54 8.41
C TYR A 427 25.65 7.51 7.42
N ARG A 428 25.60 7.83 6.12
CA ARG A 428 26.25 7.09 5.02
C ARG A 428 27.23 8.05 4.34
N SER A 429 28.48 7.66 4.15
CA SER A 429 29.43 8.44 3.33
C SER A 429 29.09 8.35 1.84
N TYR A 430 29.56 9.32 1.03
CA TYR A 430 29.36 9.34 -0.42
C TYR A 430 29.74 8.01 -1.09
N ALA A 431 30.90 7.43 -0.73
CA ALA A 431 31.35 6.14 -1.24
C ALA A 431 30.43 4.97 -0.82
N LYS A 432 29.86 5.01 0.39
CA LYS A 432 28.88 4.01 0.84
C LYS A 432 27.57 4.13 0.07
N GLN A 433 27.09 5.35 -0.18
CA GLN A 433 25.89 5.59 -0.97
C GLN A 433 26.08 5.21 -2.44
N SER A 434 27.24 5.51 -3.03
CA SER A 434 27.60 5.11 -4.41
C SER A 434 27.62 3.59 -4.57
N SER A 435 28.20 2.88 -3.60
CA SER A 435 28.20 1.41 -3.58
C SER A 435 26.79 0.83 -3.49
N LEU A 436 25.93 1.43 -2.66
CA LEU A 436 24.55 0.98 -2.46
C LEU A 436 23.67 1.25 -3.68
N PHE A 437 23.73 2.45 -4.26
CA PHE A 437 23.00 2.83 -5.48
C PHE A 437 23.34 1.87 -6.62
N ASN A 438 24.64 1.62 -6.87
CA ASN A 438 25.06 0.67 -7.90
C ASN A 438 24.56 -0.77 -7.62
N THR A 439 24.51 -1.20 -6.35
CA THR A 439 23.97 -2.51 -5.97
C THR A 439 22.47 -2.64 -6.30
N TYR A 440 21.68 -1.58 -6.10
CA TYR A 440 20.27 -1.56 -6.49
C TYR A 440 20.10 -1.53 -8.01
N VAL A 441 20.89 -0.71 -8.73
CA VAL A 441 20.88 -0.69 -10.20
C VAL A 441 21.23 -2.05 -10.80
N GLU A 442 22.24 -2.74 -10.26
CA GLU A 442 22.61 -4.09 -10.70
C GLU A 442 21.48 -5.10 -10.45
N ARG A 443 20.87 -5.08 -9.25
CA ARG A 443 19.71 -5.93 -8.91
C ARG A 443 18.50 -5.66 -9.80
N GLU A 444 18.17 -4.41 -10.08
CA GLU A 444 17.02 -4.06 -10.92
C GLU A 444 17.28 -4.35 -12.41
N MET A 445 18.53 -4.25 -12.88
CA MET A 445 18.93 -4.74 -14.21
C MET A 445 18.80 -6.27 -14.32
N GLU A 446 19.10 -7.02 -13.26
CA GLU A 446 18.90 -8.48 -13.21
C GLU A 446 17.41 -8.87 -13.16
N ALA A 447 16.59 -8.12 -12.42
CA ALA A 447 15.15 -8.34 -12.32
C ALA A 447 14.38 -7.93 -13.59
N ASN A 448 14.80 -6.84 -14.25
CA ASN A 448 14.11 -6.23 -15.39
C ASN A 448 15.00 -6.19 -16.65
N PRO A 449 15.47 -7.33 -17.18
CA PRO A 449 16.48 -7.39 -18.25
C PRO A 449 16.02 -6.88 -19.63
N ALA A 450 14.78 -6.39 -19.74
CA ALA A 450 14.26 -5.71 -20.92
C ALA A 450 14.43 -4.18 -20.87
N LEU A 451 14.67 -3.60 -19.70
CA LEU A 451 14.87 -2.16 -19.51
C LEU A 451 16.32 -1.75 -19.84
N THR A 452 16.49 -0.51 -20.28
CA THR A 452 17.81 0.12 -20.36
C THR A 452 18.29 0.54 -18.97
N ARG A 453 19.61 0.70 -18.83
CA ARG A 453 20.22 1.21 -17.59
C ARG A 453 19.69 2.59 -17.19
N ALA A 454 19.25 3.42 -18.12
CA ALA A 454 18.67 4.74 -17.82
C ALA A 454 17.28 4.61 -17.16
N GLU A 455 16.43 3.71 -17.68
CA GLU A 455 15.11 3.42 -17.08
C GLU A 455 15.26 2.77 -15.71
N VAL A 456 16.23 1.84 -15.55
CA VAL A 456 16.53 1.24 -14.25
C VAL A 456 17.10 2.26 -13.25
N GLU A 457 18.03 3.13 -13.65
CA GLU A 457 18.54 4.17 -12.75
C GLU A 457 17.42 5.14 -12.32
N ALA A 458 16.49 5.49 -13.22
CA ALA A 458 15.32 6.29 -12.88
C ALA A 458 14.36 5.58 -11.89
N ILE A 459 14.17 4.26 -12.01
CA ILE A 459 13.41 3.47 -11.03
C ILE A 459 14.11 3.47 -9.67
N VAL A 460 15.42 3.21 -9.63
CA VAL A 460 16.19 3.16 -8.38
C VAL A 460 16.22 4.52 -7.68
N GLU A 461 16.27 5.63 -8.43
CA GLU A 461 16.22 6.98 -7.86
C GLU A 461 14.98 7.23 -6.98
N THR A 462 13.85 6.57 -7.26
CA THR A 462 12.61 6.70 -6.47
C THR A 462 12.65 6.05 -5.07
N TYR A 463 13.66 5.23 -4.77
CA TYR A 463 13.87 4.59 -3.44
C TYR A 463 15.34 4.58 -2.98
N SER A 464 16.24 5.18 -3.75
CA SER A 464 17.64 5.36 -3.41
C SER A 464 18.23 6.49 -4.22
N ALA A 465 18.33 7.66 -3.59
CA ALA A 465 18.98 8.81 -4.18
C ALA A 465 20.45 8.52 -4.57
N ARG A 466 20.91 9.13 -5.66
CA ARG A 466 22.31 9.08 -6.11
C ARG A 466 23.27 9.56 -5.01
N PRO A 467 24.55 9.13 -5.01
CA PRO A 467 25.55 9.67 -4.10
C PRO A 467 25.72 11.18 -4.32
N GLY A 468 25.59 11.96 -3.24
CA GLY A 468 25.43 13.42 -3.26
C GLY A 468 24.01 13.84 -2.89
N ALA A 469 23.00 13.18 -3.46
CA ALA A 469 21.57 13.50 -3.30
C ALA A 469 20.88 12.78 -2.13
N SER A 470 21.59 11.92 -1.37
CA SER A 470 21.00 11.19 -0.23
C SER A 470 21.15 11.95 1.09
N GLU A 471 20.04 12.17 1.79
CA GLU A 471 20.04 12.81 3.11
C GLU A 471 20.94 12.11 4.13
N HIS A 472 21.20 10.82 3.99
CA HIS A 472 22.09 10.08 4.90
C HIS A 472 23.52 10.64 4.90
N GLN A 473 23.93 11.38 3.87
CA GLN A 473 25.21 12.09 3.86
C GLN A 473 25.21 13.36 4.73
N THR A 474 24.05 13.92 5.08
CA THR A 474 23.92 15.02 6.05
C THR A 474 24.18 14.59 7.49
N GLY A 475 23.97 13.30 7.81
CA GLY A 475 23.93 12.81 9.19
C GLY A 475 22.71 13.27 10.00
N LEU A 476 21.69 13.88 9.36
CA LEU A 476 20.46 14.37 10.01
C LEU A 476 19.28 13.39 9.93
N CYS A 477 19.37 12.31 9.16
CA CYS A 477 18.27 11.33 9.06
C CYS A 477 18.65 9.94 9.59
N ALA A 478 17.62 9.15 9.91
CA ALA A 478 17.73 7.77 10.34
C ALA A 478 16.61 6.90 9.75
N ASP A 479 16.98 5.71 9.29
CA ASP A 479 16.07 4.60 9.00
C ASP A 479 15.70 3.93 10.33
N LEU A 480 14.48 4.16 10.79
CA LEU A 480 13.92 3.68 12.06
C LEU A 480 12.89 2.58 11.79
N HIS A 481 13.17 1.33 12.21
CA HIS A 481 12.14 0.28 12.20
C HIS A 481 12.43 -0.88 13.17
N ASN A 482 11.40 -1.66 13.47
CA ASN A 482 11.48 -2.88 14.30
C ASN A 482 11.71 -4.18 13.49
N LEU A 483 11.38 -4.15 12.19
CA LEU A 483 11.45 -5.25 11.24
C LEU A 483 12.89 -5.74 10.96
N SER A 484 13.01 -6.90 10.29
CA SER A 484 14.30 -7.45 9.81
C SER A 484 14.93 -6.65 8.66
N SER A 485 14.14 -5.90 7.90
CA SER A 485 14.56 -5.02 6.80
C SER A 485 13.52 -3.91 6.57
N ALA A 486 13.95 -2.80 5.98
CA ALA A 486 13.06 -1.71 5.59
C ALA A 486 11.98 -2.25 4.62
N ALA A 487 10.71 -1.93 4.90
CA ALA A 487 9.55 -2.38 4.14
C ALA A 487 8.32 -1.54 4.53
N ARG A 488 7.42 -1.24 3.57
CA ARG A 488 6.21 -0.44 3.82
C ARG A 488 5.28 -1.04 4.88
N SER A 489 5.41 -2.35 5.16
CA SER A 489 4.70 -3.01 6.27
C SER A 489 4.98 -2.40 7.64
N PHE A 490 6.09 -1.66 7.82
CA PHE A 490 6.37 -0.94 9.07
C PHE A 490 5.27 0.08 9.42
N ALA A 491 4.59 0.65 8.42
CA ALA A 491 3.46 1.57 8.63
C ALA A 491 2.28 0.94 9.42
N ARG A 492 2.21 -0.40 9.49
CA ARG A 492 1.14 -1.13 10.18
C ARG A 492 1.45 -1.39 11.66
N GLU A 493 2.70 -1.21 12.08
CA GLU A 493 3.16 -1.43 13.44
C GLU A 493 2.69 -0.28 14.35
N ASP A 494 2.24 -0.58 15.58
CA ASP A 494 1.77 0.47 16.50
C ASP A 494 2.85 1.50 16.85
N VAL A 495 4.12 1.08 16.79
CA VAL A 495 5.28 1.94 17.04
C VAL A 495 5.51 2.97 15.92
N TYR A 496 5.06 2.70 14.69
CA TYR A 496 5.08 3.70 13.61
C TYR A 496 4.03 4.79 13.84
N LYS A 497 2.83 4.41 14.34
CA LYS A 497 1.75 5.35 14.66
C LYS A 497 2.22 6.36 15.70
N TRP A 498 2.82 5.88 16.79
CA TRP A 498 3.43 6.75 17.80
C TRP A 498 4.51 7.67 17.21
N LEU A 499 5.36 7.17 16.30
CA LEU A 499 6.38 8.01 15.64
C LEU A 499 5.75 9.13 14.81
N VAL A 500 4.75 8.87 13.97
CA VAL A 500 4.11 9.95 13.19
C VAL A 500 3.31 10.93 14.07
N GLU A 501 2.72 10.44 15.16
CA GLU A 501 1.97 11.26 16.13
C GLU A 501 2.87 12.13 17.05
N ASN A 502 4.17 11.82 17.18
CA ASN A 502 5.05 12.47 18.18
C ASN A 502 6.43 12.93 17.67
N CYS A 503 6.93 12.50 16.51
CA CYS A 503 8.33 12.78 16.11
C CYS A 503 8.67 14.27 16.01
N TYR A 504 7.71 15.11 15.65
CA TYR A 504 7.87 16.57 15.59
C TYR A 504 8.17 17.20 16.96
N LYS A 505 7.66 16.61 18.06
CA LYS A 505 7.94 17.04 19.44
C LYS A 505 9.44 16.96 19.77
N PHE A 506 10.18 16.12 19.04
CA PHE A 506 11.63 15.92 19.14
C PHE A 506 12.42 16.57 17.99
N GLY A 507 11.77 17.29 17.08
CA GLY A 507 12.43 17.90 15.91
C GLY A 507 12.67 16.97 14.74
N PHE A 508 11.96 15.84 14.66
CA PHE A 508 11.96 14.93 13.53
C PHE A 508 10.68 15.04 12.69
N ILE A 509 10.80 14.78 11.39
CA ILE A 509 9.68 14.60 10.47
C ILE A 509 9.74 13.21 9.84
N LEU A 510 8.60 12.62 9.51
CA LEU A 510 8.52 11.57 8.48
C LEU A 510 8.86 12.23 7.14
N ARG A 511 9.97 11.86 6.52
CA ARG A 511 10.56 12.67 5.44
C ARG A 511 9.88 12.50 4.07
N TYR A 512 9.44 11.26 3.81
CA TYR A 512 8.86 10.83 2.54
C TYR A 512 7.48 10.20 2.79
N PRO A 513 6.46 10.99 3.19
CA PRO A 513 5.10 10.50 3.37
C PRO A 513 4.42 10.26 2.01
N GLU A 514 3.38 9.42 1.99
CA GLU A 514 2.79 8.87 0.77
C GLU A 514 2.11 9.93 -0.12
N ASP A 515 1.56 10.99 0.48
CA ASP A 515 0.91 12.12 -0.19
C ASP A 515 1.89 13.16 -0.79
N LYS A 516 3.18 13.11 -0.43
CA LYS A 516 4.22 14.07 -0.88
C LYS A 516 5.23 13.45 -1.84
N THR A 517 4.97 12.24 -2.33
CA THR A 517 5.83 11.53 -3.31
C THR A 517 6.05 12.35 -4.58
N GLU A 518 5.04 13.07 -5.07
CA GLU A 518 5.16 13.96 -6.24
C GLU A 518 5.96 15.26 -6.00
N ILE A 519 6.26 15.62 -4.75
CA ILE A 519 7.10 16.78 -4.43
C ILE A 519 8.53 16.33 -4.10
N THR A 520 8.65 15.33 -3.23
CA THR A 520 9.95 14.80 -2.76
C THR A 520 10.66 13.92 -3.80
N LYS A 521 9.93 13.39 -4.78
CA LYS A 521 10.36 12.42 -5.81
C LYS A 521 10.93 11.10 -5.29
N ILE A 522 10.75 10.82 -4.00
CA ILE A 522 11.00 9.53 -3.36
C ILE A 522 9.64 8.90 -3.01
N THR A 523 9.51 7.58 -3.11
CA THR A 523 8.29 6.87 -2.74
C THR A 523 8.09 6.82 -1.22
N PHE A 524 6.91 6.38 -0.76
CA PHE A 524 6.62 6.28 0.68
C PHE A 524 7.63 5.40 1.44
N GLU A 525 8.39 6.02 2.34
CA GLU A 525 9.38 5.37 3.22
C GLU A 525 9.00 5.58 4.70
N PRO A 526 8.09 4.77 5.28
CA PRO A 526 7.64 4.90 6.68
C PRO A 526 8.76 4.75 7.73
N TRP A 527 9.98 4.38 7.33
CA TRP A 527 11.15 4.26 8.19
C TRP A 527 12.06 5.50 8.17
N HIS A 528 12.01 6.39 7.17
CA HIS A 528 12.98 7.48 7.04
C HIS A 528 12.52 8.72 7.80
N TYR A 529 13.15 8.98 8.95
CA TYR A 529 12.90 10.18 9.75
C TYR A 529 14.07 11.15 9.62
N ARG A 530 13.77 12.43 9.33
CA ARG A 530 14.74 13.52 9.13
C ARG A 530 14.64 14.52 10.28
N TYR A 531 15.77 14.88 10.88
CA TYR A 531 15.85 15.95 11.86
C TYR A 531 15.90 17.32 11.17
N VAL A 532 15.11 18.25 11.70
CA VAL A 532 15.01 19.66 11.29
C VAL A 532 14.95 20.64 12.49
N GLY A 533 14.90 20.12 13.72
CA GLY A 533 14.65 20.90 14.94
C GLY A 533 13.15 21.07 15.24
N ARG A 534 12.76 21.08 16.53
CA ARG A 534 11.36 21.05 16.99
C ARG A 534 10.51 22.12 16.34
N LYS A 535 10.98 23.37 16.30
CA LYS A 535 10.23 24.47 15.69
C LYS A 535 9.82 24.16 14.25
N ALA A 536 10.78 23.87 13.38
CA ALA A 536 10.49 23.56 11.99
C ALA A 536 9.66 22.29 11.84
N ALA A 537 9.94 21.22 12.59
CA ALA A 537 9.18 19.98 12.53
C ALA A 537 7.71 20.18 12.94
N TYR A 538 7.48 21.05 13.93
CA TYR A 538 6.14 21.44 14.38
C TYR A 538 5.41 22.28 13.33
N GLU A 539 6.04 23.34 12.81
CA GLU A 539 5.46 24.16 11.74
C GLU A 539 5.13 23.32 10.50
N MET A 540 5.94 22.31 10.18
CA MET A 540 5.70 21.34 9.11
C MET A 540 4.52 20.40 9.40
N TYR A 541 4.36 19.94 10.63
CA TYR A 541 3.25 19.11 11.07
C TYR A 541 1.92 19.88 11.00
N GLU A 542 1.87 21.08 11.58
CA GLU A 542 0.70 21.97 11.58
C GLU A 542 0.23 22.35 10.17
N LEU A 543 1.18 22.62 9.27
CA LEU A 543 0.89 23.04 7.90
C LEU A 543 0.73 21.87 6.92
N GLY A 544 0.94 20.62 7.35
CA GLY A 544 0.93 19.44 6.48
C GLY A 544 1.96 19.53 5.35
N MET A 545 3.15 20.04 5.62
CA MET A 545 4.20 20.31 4.62
C MET A 545 5.34 19.29 4.66
N CYS A 546 5.83 18.88 3.48
CA CYS A 546 7.15 18.28 3.34
C CYS A 546 8.26 19.34 3.37
N LEU A 547 9.51 18.90 3.47
CA LEU A 547 10.65 19.81 3.71
C LEU A 547 10.86 20.80 2.57
N GLU A 548 10.63 20.37 1.32
CA GLU A 548 10.64 21.22 0.13
C GLU A 548 9.61 22.36 0.23
N GLU A 549 8.35 22.05 0.56
CA GLU A 549 7.28 23.04 0.72
C GLU A 549 7.57 24.02 1.86
N TYR A 550 8.04 23.51 3.00
CA TYR A 550 8.32 24.33 4.19
C TYR A 550 9.50 25.28 3.99
N VAL A 551 10.58 24.83 3.34
CA VAL A 551 11.72 25.73 3.03
C VAL A 551 11.30 26.79 2.00
N GLU A 552 10.45 26.45 1.03
CA GLU A 552 9.89 27.46 0.12
C GLU A 552 8.96 28.46 0.85
N TYR A 553 8.09 27.98 1.75
CA TYR A 553 7.23 28.80 2.60
C TYR A 553 8.05 29.75 3.48
N ARG A 554 9.06 29.24 4.19
CA ARG A 554 9.93 30.02 5.08
C ARG A 554 10.70 31.09 4.31
N ASN A 555 11.23 30.77 3.12
CA ASN A 555 11.94 31.73 2.27
C ASN A 555 11.04 32.83 1.66
N LYS A 556 9.71 32.66 1.68
CA LYS A 556 8.73 33.69 1.25
C LYS A 556 8.24 34.59 2.39
N ASN A 557 8.48 34.21 3.64
CA ASN A 557 7.98 34.87 4.85
C ASN A 557 9.11 35.40 5.76
N GLN A 558 10.29 35.66 5.17
CA GLN A 558 11.45 36.35 5.76
C GLN A 558 11.71 37.67 5.03
#